data_AF-A0A2P7AMD1-F1
#
_entry.id   AF-A0A2P7AMD1-F1
#
_cell.length_a   1.000
_cell.length_b   1.000
_cell.length_c   1.000
_cell.angle_alpha   90.00
_cell.angle_beta   90.00
_cell.angle_gamma   90.00
#
_symmetry.space_group_name_H-M   'P 1'
#
loop_
_entity.id
_entity.type
_entity.pdbx_description
1 polymer ?
#
loop_
_entity_poly.entity_id
_entity_poly.type
_entity_poly.pdbx_seq_one_letter_code
_entity_poly.pdbx_strand_id
1 'polypeptide(L)'
;MIGNLPKKAAALAACSIFAGCVSSPAPENMARNTAQTAPADLQLACASAAATKFGGDNASILPVSSAAVDGGRYQIILDSRGQRSTCLIDSTGAVLSLEKA
;
A
#
# COMPACT_ATOMS: atom_id res chain seq x y z
N MET A 1 50.10 -38.16 36.63
CA MET A 1 49.48 -39.48 36.73
C MET A 1 48.23 -39.48 35.87
N ILE A 2 48.07 -40.52 35.04
CA ILE A 2 46.92 -40.77 34.18
C ILE A 2 45.66 -40.97 35.03
N GLY A 3 44.55 -40.33 34.67
CA GLY A 3 43.24 -40.55 35.28
C GLY A 3 42.14 -40.46 34.23
N ASN A 4 41.50 -41.59 33.95
CA ASN A 4 40.45 -41.83 32.95
C ASN A 4 39.05 -41.68 33.56
N LEU A 5 38.10 -41.15 32.78
CA LEU A 5 36.63 -41.36 32.68
C LEU A 5 35.75 -41.49 33.96
N PRO A 6 34.50 -40.97 33.98
CA PRO A 6 33.36 -41.74 33.43
C PRO A 6 32.22 -40.95 32.75
N LYS A 7 31.58 -41.63 31.79
CA LYS A 7 30.26 -41.37 31.21
C LYS A 7 29.19 -41.23 32.29
N LYS A 8 28.34 -40.18 32.26
CA LYS A 8 26.90 -40.23 32.61
C LYS A 8 26.12 -39.13 31.88
N ALA A 9 24.99 -39.54 31.34
CA ALA A 9 23.99 -38.75 30.65
C ALA A 9 23.20 -37.84 31.60
N ALA A 10 22.38 -36.98 30.98
CA ALA A 10 21.28 -36.18 31.53
C ALA A 10 21.66 -34.86 32.22
N ALA A 11 21.29 -33.73 31.60
CA ALA A 11 20.08 -33.00 32.01
C ALA A 11 19.96 -31.67 31.22
N LEU A 12 18.70 -31.34 30.93
CA LEU A 12 18.15 -30.06 30.47
C LEU A 12 19.01 -28.81 30.76
N ALA A 13 19.26 -28.03 29.71
CA ALA A 13 19.35 -26.58 29.83
C ALA A 13 18.82 -25.94 28.54
N ALA A 14 17.55 -25.55 28.58
CA ALA A 14 16.94 -24.70 27.58
C ALA A 14 17.67 -23.35 27.56
N CYS A 15 18.34 -23.04 26.46
CA CYS A 15 18.90 -21.72 26.22
C CYS A 15 18.21 -21.13 24.99
N SER A 16 17.09 -20.45 25.23
CA SER A 16 16.36 -19.66 24.25
C SER A 16 17.20 -18.44 23.87
N ILE A 17 18.09 -18.59 22.90
CA ILE A 17 18.79 -17.46 22.30
C ILE A 17 17.84 -16.89 21.24
N PHE A 18 17.03 -15.90 21.64
CA PHE A 18 16.39 -15.01 20.67
C PHE A 18 17.51 -14.18 20.01
N ALA A 19 18.10 -14.73 18.95
CA ALA A 19 18.89 -13.95 18.01
C ALA A 19 17.89 -13.05 17.25
N GLY A 20 17.73 -11.82 17.73
CA GLY A 20 17.04 -10.78 16.98
C GLY A 20 17.79 -10.54 15.67
N CYS A 21 17.21 -10.98 14.56
CA CYS A 21 17.63 -10.53 13.23
C CYS A 21 17.39 -9.02 13.12
N VAL A 22 18.41 -8.21 13.41
CA VAL A 22 18.46 -6.82 12.97
C VAL A 22 18.93 -6.80 11.51
N SER A 23 18.01 -7.09 10.60
CA SER A 23 18.19 -6.70 9.21
C SER A 23 17.92 -5.20 9.16
N SER A 24 18.98 -4.39 9.29
CA SER A 24 18.94 -2.99 8.87
C SER A 24 19.38 -2.96 7.41
N PRO A 25 18.49 -3.13 6.42
CA PRO A 25 18.88 -2.91 5.03
C PRO A 25 19.38 -1.47 4.92
N ALA A 26 20.52 -1.29 4.25
CA ALA A 26 20.99 0.04 3.86
C ALA A 26 19.85 0.80 3.17
N PRO A 27 19.77 2.14 3.28
CA PRO A 27 18.76 2.89 2.58
C PRO A 27 19.01 2.75 1.08
N GLU A 28 18.42 1.72 0.49
CA GLU A 28 18.29 1.60 -0.94
C GLU A 28 17.55 2.85 -1.38
N ASN A 29 18.16 3.54 -2.33
CA ASN A 29 17.62 4.72 -2.99
C ASN A 29 16.16 4.43 -3.35
N MET A 30 15.23 4.82 -2.46
CA MET A 30 13.83 4.78 -2.75
C MET A 30 13.72 5.67 -3.97
N ALA A 31 13.47 5.07 -5.13
CA ALA A 31 12.97 5.75 -6.28
C ALA A 31 11.71 6.46 -5.78
N ARG A 32 11.87 7.69 -5.29
CA ARG A 32 10.78 8.54 -4.87
C ARG A 32 9.98 8.64 -6.14
N ASN A 33 8.84 7.95 -6.16
CA ASN A 33 7.96 7.92 -7.30
C ASN A 33 7.65 9.38 -7.60
N THR A 34 8.33 9.95 -8.60
CA THR A 34 8.15 11.34 -9.02
C THR A 34 6.84 11.50 -9.78
N ALA A 35 6.12 10.38 -10.01
CA ALA A 35 4.72 10.43 -10.36
C ALA A 35 3.96 11.12 -9.23
N GLN A 36 3.64 12.40 -9.48
CA GLN A 36 2.86 13.24 -8.61
C GLN A 36 1.52 12.55 -8.37
N THR A 37 1.44 11.83 -7.26
CA THR A 37 0.26 11.07 -6.85
C THR A 37 -0.79 12.08 -6.41
N ALA A 38 -2.05 11.88 -6.76
CA ALA A 38 -3.11 12.78 -6.34
C ALA A 38 -3.17 12.82 -4.81
N PRO A 39 -3.33 13.99 -4.16
CA PRO A 39 -3.56 14.05 -2.73
C PRO A 39 -4.78 13.20 -2.34
N ALA A 40 -4.72 12.57 -1.16
CA ALA A 40 -5.72 11.60 -0.71
C ALA A 40 -7.16 12.16 -0.71
N ASP A 41 -7.30 13.46 -0.47
CA ASP A 41 -8.58 14.17 -0.54
C ASP A 41 -9.24 14.08 -1.93
N LEU A 42 -8.46 14.32 -3.00
CA LEU A 42 -8.93 14.19 -4.38
C LEU A 42 -9.27 12.74 -4.75
N GLN A 43 -8.52 11.78 -4.19
CA GLN A 43 -8.82 10.36 -4.36
C GLN A 43 -10.18 10.00 -3.74
N LEU A 44 -10.46 10.52 -2.54
CA LEU A 44 -11.74 10.33 -1.86
C LEU A 44 -12.91 11.04 -2.57
N ALA A 45 -12.68 12.25 -3.08
CA ALA A 45 -13.65 12.99 -3.87
C ALA A 45 -14.05 12.20 -5.13
N CYS A 46 -13.08 11.61 -5.84
CA CYS A 46 -13.37 10.73 -6.97
C CYS A 46 -14.15 9.47 -6.59
N ALA A 47 -13.78 8.80 -5.49
CA ALA A 47 -14.52 7.63 -5.00
C ALA A 47 -15.99 7.98 -4.68
N SER A 48 -16.23 9.13 -4.07
CA SER A 48 -17.59 9.60 -3.74
C SER A 48 -18.41 10.04 -4.95
N ALA A 49 -17.79 10.67 -5.93
CA ALA A 49 -18.44 10.95 -7.21
C ALA A 49 -18.80 9.65 -7.94
N ALA A 50 -17.92 8.65 -7.93
CA ALA A 50 -18.18 7.33 -8.51
C ALA A 50 -19.31 6.58 -7.81
N ALA A 51 -19.37 6.64 -6.48
CA ALA A 51 -20.44 6.06 -5.68
C ALA A 51 -21.79 6.69 -6.05
N THR A 52 -21.82 8.02 -6.16
CA THR A 52 -23.01 8.80 -6.53
C THR A 52 -23.47 8.50 -7.95
N LYS A 53 -22.54 8.45 -8.92
CA LYS A 53 -22.89 8.25 -10.34
C LYS A 53 -23.30 6.81 -10.65
N PHE A 54 -22.58 5.83 -10.11
CA PHE A 54 -22.71 4.42 -10.51
C PHE A 54 -23.49 3.56 -9.52
N GLY A 55 -23.91 4.11 -8.39
CA GLY A 55 -24.78 3.42 -7.42
C GLY A 55 -24.04 2.38 -6.57
N GLY A 56 -22.93 2.80 -5.96
CA GLY A 56 -22.13 1.95 -5.06
C GLY A 56 -21.92 2.59 -3.69
N ASP A 57 -21.57 1.77 -2.70
CA ASP A 57 -21.12 2.27 -1.40
C ASP A 57 -19.73 2.91 -1.55
N ASN A 58 -19.53 4.10 -0.97
CA ASN A 58 -18.22 4.76 -0.97
C ASN A 58 -17.10 3.83 -0.47
N ALA A 59 -17.41 3.01 0.54
CA ALA A 59 -16.48 2.04 1.11
C ALA A 59 -16.16 0.86 0.18
N SER A 60 -16.99 0.59 -0.83
CA SER A 60 -16.77 -0.47 -1.83
C SER A 60 -16.00 0.00 -3.06
N ILE A 61 -15.81 1.32 -3.22
CA ILE A 61 -15.08 1.91 -4.34
C ILE A 61 -13.67 2.27 -3.88
N LEU A 62 -12.69 1.52 -4.36
CA LEU A 62 -11.30 1.66 -3.95
C LEU A 62 -10.47 2.34 -5.03
N PRO A 63 -9.68 3.39 -4.71
CA PRO A 63 -8.65 3.88 -5.59
C PRO A 63 -7.59 2.79 -5.80
N VAL A 64 -7.46 2.30 -7.03
CA VAL A 64 -6.45 1.28 -7.39
C VAL A 64 -5.23 1.88 -8.05
N SER A 65 -5.37 3.05 -8.67
CA SER A 65 -4.26 3.79 -9.24
C SER A 65 -4.59 5.28 -9.28
N SER A 66 -3.56 6.13 -9.15
CA SER A 66 -3.70 7.55 -9.43
C SER A 66 -2.45 8.07 -10.12
N ALA A 67 -2.64 9.00 -11.05
CA ALA A 67 -1.58 9.64 -11.79
C ALA A 67 -1.92 11.12 -12.01
N ALA A 68 -0.94 12.00 -11.85
CA ALA A 68 -1.08 13.36 -12.35
C ALA A 68 -1.17 13.36 -13.88
N VAL A 69 -1.97 14.29 -14.38
CA VAL A 69 -2.15 14.63 -15.78
C VAL A 69 -1.83 16.13 -15.94
N ASP A 70 -1.60 16.55 -17.18
CA ASP A 70 -1.20 17.93 -17.45
C ASP A 70 -2.21 18.98 -16.97
N GLY A 71 -1.69 20.11 -16.49
CA GLY A 71 -2.50 21.25 -16.08
C GLY A 71 -3.12 21.11 -14.68
N GLY A 72 -2.44 20.42 -13.75
CA GLY A 72 -2.91 20.28 -12.36
C GLY A 72 -4.13 19.36 -12.23
N ARG A 73 -4.29 18.42 -13.16
CA ARG A 73 -5.35 17.43 -13.13
C ARG A 73 -4.80 16.09 -12.65
N TYR A 74 -5.68 15.23 -12.18
CA TYR A 74 -5.35 13.90 -11.72
C TYR A 74 -6.35 12.92 -12.29
N GLN A 75 -5.81 11.82 -12.82
CA GLN A 75 -6.59 10.67 -13.21
C GLN A 75 -6.51 9.63 -12.10
N ILE A 76 -7.65 9.22 -11.60
CA ILE A 76 -7.78 8.21 -10.55
C ILE A 76 -8.59 7.05 -11.12
N ILE A 77 -7.98 5.87 -11.12
CA ILE A 77 -8.66 4.63 -11.46
C ILE A 77 -9.25 4.06 -10.18
N LEU A 78 -10.55 3.84 -10.21
CA LEU A 78 -11.36 3.30 -9.13
C LEU A 78 -11.79 1.89 -9.50
N ASP A 79 -11.76 0.96 -8.54
CA ASP A 79 -12.37 -0.36 -8.67
C ASP A 79 -13.57 -0.48 -7.76
N SER A 80 -14.66 -1.02 -8.29
CA SER A 80 -15.86 -1.37 -7.55
C SER A 80 -16.23 -2.82 -7.86
N ARG A 81 -15.83 -3.76 -7.00
CA ARG A 81 -16.11 -5.19 -7.15
C ARG A 81 -15.63 -5.76 -8.50
N GLY A 82 -14.45 -5.34 -8.96
CA GLY A 82 -13.87 -5.77 -10.23
C GLY A 82 -14.33 -4.98 -11.46
N GLN A 83 -15.17 -3.94 -11.28
CA GLN A 83 -15.49 -2.98 -12.33
C GLN A 83 -14.62 -1.74 -12.17
N ARG A 84 -13.81 -1.43 -13.20
CA ARG A 84 -12.95 -0.26 -13.18
C ARG A 84 -13.67 0.97 -13.72
N SER A 85 -13.40 2.11 -13.10
CA SER A 85 -13.85 3.42 -13.56
C SER A 85 -12.68 4.40 -13.51
N THR A 86 -12.67 5.33 -14.45
CA THR A 86 -11.67 6.39 -14.54
C THR A 86 -12.32 7.70 -14.14
N CYS A 87 -11.76 8.34 -13.13
CA CYS A 87 -12.17 9.66 -12.66
C CYS A 87 -11.08 10.67 -13.00
N LEU A 88 -11.44 11.72 -13.74
CA LEU A 88 -10.58 12.87 -13.98
C LEU A 88 -11.03 14.00 -13.06
N ILE A 89 -10.14 14.45 -12.19
CA ILE A 89 -10.39 15.52 -11.22
C ILE A 89 -9.32 16.59 -11.34
N ASP A 90 -9.66 17.85 -11.13
CA ASP A 90 -8.66 18.92 -11.06
C ASP A 90 -8.10 19.11 -9.63
N SER A 91 -7.10 19.97 -9.50
CA SER A 91 -6.48 20.31 -8.22
C SER A 91 -7.40 21.06 -7.25
N THR A 92 -8.57 21.52 -7.71
CA THR A 92 -9.58 22.19 -6.89
C THR A 92 -10.63 21.21 -6.32
N GLY A 93 -10.60 19.95 -6.75
CA GLY A 93 -11.58 18.94 -6.34
C GLY A 93 -12.78 18.82 -7.27
N ALA A 94 -12.78 19.50 -8.43
CA ALA A 94 -13.87 19.37 -9.37
C ALA A 94 -13.67 18.14 -10.27
N VAL A 95 -14.65 17.23 -10.26
CA VAL A 95 -14.66 16.05 -11.14
C VAL A 95 -15.05 16.48 -12.55
N LEU A 96 -14.09 16.41 -13.46
CA LEU A 96 -14.23 16.81 -14.86
C LEU A 96 -14.86 15.71 -15.70
N SER A 97 -14.46 14.47 -15.45
CA SER A 97 -15.05 13.30 -16.11
C SER A 97 -15.02 12.10 -15.17
N LEU A 98 -15.98 11.20 -15.39
CA LEU A 98 -16.09 9.98 -14.62
C LEU A 98 -16.76 8.94 -15.50
N GLU A 99 -16.01 7.92 -15.89
CA GLU A 99 -16.43 6.96 -16.91
C GLU A 99 -16.07 5.55 -16.46
N LYS A 100 -16.89 4.55 -16.83
CA LYS A 100 -16.49 3.15 -16.63
C LYS A 100 -15.47 2.79 -17.71
N ALA A 101 -14.48 1.99 -17.35
CA ALA A 101 -13.55 1.40 -18.29
C ALA A 101 -14.20 0.27 -19.09
#